data_AF-A0A7W0CP50-F1
#
_entry.id   AF-A0A7W0CP50-F1
#
_cell.length_a   1.000
_cell.length_b   1.000
_cell.length_c   1.000
_cell.angle_alpha   90.00
_cell.angle_beta   90.00
_cell.angle_gamma   90.00
#
_symmetry.space_group_name_H-M   'P 1'
#
loop_
_entity.id
_entity.type
_entity.pdbx_description
1 polymer ?
#
loop_
_entity_poly.entity_id
_entity_poly.type
_entity_poly.pdbx_seq_one_letter_code
_entity_poly.pdbx_strand_id
1 'polypeptide(L)'
;MDDPLAERRFVDVWSRPELSDRDRRLVLVGLLVAQGLDDELEIQLDAALRTGDLTPGELRAVVALVVHYAGASRGARLDRQAQDLIERTARG
;
A
#
# COMPACT_ATOMS: atom_id res chain seq x y z
N MET A 1 -10.07 -4.97 17.21
CA MET A 1 -9.45 -3.86 17.99
C MET A 1 -10.46 -2.75 17.88
N ASP A 2 -11.31 -2.61 18.89
CA ASP A 2 -12.50 -1.75 18.82
C ASP A 2 -12.26 -0.52 19.71
N ASP A 3 -11.37 0.38 19.26
CA ASP A 3 -11.18 1.71 19.87
C ASP A 3 -11.92 2.77 19.03
N PRO A 4 -13.04 3.34 19.53
CA PRO A 4 -13.80 4.38 18.83
C PRO A 4 -12.97 5.62 18.46
N LEU A 5 -11.90 5.90 19.22
CA LEU A 5 -11.00 7.00 18.90
C LEU A 5 -10.09 6.68 17.72
N ALA A 6 -9.71 5.41 17.52
CA ALA A 6 -8.93 4.99 16.37
C ALA A 6 -9.75 5.13 15.08
N GLU A 7 -11.02 4.72 15.09
CA GLU A 7 -11.93 4.85 13.93
C GLU A 7 -12.18 6.31 13.57
N ARG A 8 -12.47 7.16 14.56
CA ARG A 8 -12.63 8.60 14.33
C ARG A 8 -11.38 9.25 13.73
N ARG A 9 -10.19 8.87 14.18
CA ARG A 9 -8.91 9.37 13.63
C ARG A 9 -8.70 8.88 12.20
N PHE A 10 -9.07 7.64 11.89
CA PHE A 10 -8.98 7.11 10.53
C PHE A 10 -9.84 7.93 9.57
N VAL A 11 -11.12 8.12 9.91
CA VAL A 11 -12.05 8.92 9.10
C VAL A 11 -11.53 10.35 8.93
N ASP A 12 -11.07 11.00 10.01
CA ASP A 12 -10.51 12.36 9.93
C ASP A 12 -9.31 12.46 8.97
N VAL A 13 -8.37 11.51 9.04
CA VAL A 13 -7.15 11.55 8.22
C VAL A 13 -7.44 11.24 6.74
N TRP A 14 -8.31 10.26 6.46
CA TRP A 14 -8.63 9.84 5.10
C TRP A 14 -9.66 10.73 4.41
N SER A 15 -10.46 11.50 5.16
CA SER A 15 -11.47 12.41 4.58
C SER A 15 -10.92 13.80 4.21
N ARG A 16 -9.61 14.03 4.37
CA ARG A 16 -8.98 15.31 4.04
C ARG A 16 -9.03 15.57 2.52
N PRO A 17 -9.40 16.77 2.04
CA PRO A 17 -9.52 17.00 0.60
C PRO A 17 -8.19 17.28 -0.12
N GLU A 18 -7.11 17.58 0.62
CA GLU A 18 -5.86 18.10 0.03
C GLU A 18 -4.99 17.04 -0.65
N LEU A 19 -5.22 15.76 -0.35
CA LEU A 19 -4.57 14.63 -1.01
C LEU A 19 -5.66 13.72 -1.59
N SER A 20 -5.36 13.06 -2.71
CA SER A 20 -6.20 11.97 -3.21
C SER A 20 -5.94 10.70 -2.39
N ASP A 21 -6.88 9.76 -2.40
CA ASP A 21 -6.69 8.47 -1.73
C ASP A 21 -5.53 7.68 -2.34
N ARG A 22 -5.31 7.82 -3.66
CA ARG A 22 -4.12 7.32 -4.35
C ARG A 22 -2.83 7.90 -3.76
N ASP A 23 -2.74 9.22 -3.60
CA ASP A 23 -1.52 9.84 -3.08
C ASP A 23 -1.28 9.45 -1.62
N ARG A 24 -2.33 9.38 -0.79
CA ARG A 24 -2.25 8.84 0.57
C ARG A 24 -1.74 7.40 0.57
N ARG A 25 -2.24 6.57 -0.35
CA ARG A 25 -1.86 5.17 -0.46
C ARG A 25 -0.38 5.03 -0.80
N LEU A 26 0.12 5.82 -1.73
CA LEU A 26 1.54 5.81 -2.10
C LEU A 26 2.44 6.21 -0.92
N VAL A 27 2.06 7.25 -0.18
CA VAL A 27 2.79 7.67 1.03
C VAL A 27 2.79 6.56 2.07
N LEU A 28 1.63 5.98 2.36
CA LEU A 28 1.49 4.93 3.37
C LEU A 28 2.28 3.68 3.00
N VAL A 29 2.20 3.22 1.75
CA VAL A 29 3.01 2.10 1.23
C VAL A 29 4.50 2.37 1.42
N GLY A 30 4.96 3.58 1.07
CA GLY A 30 6.35 3.97 1.28
C GLY A 30 6.79 3.91 2.75
N LEU A 31 5.95 4.41 3.66
CA LEU A 31 6.21 4.38 5.11
C LEU A 31 6.28 2.96 5.67
N LEU A 32 5.40 2.06 5.22
CA LEU A 32 5.36 0.68 5.70
C LEU A 32 6.55 -0.12 5.18
N VAL A 33 6.89 0.02 3.89
CA VAL A 33 8.12 -0.56 3.32
C VAL A 33 9.36 -0.03 4.04
N ALA A 34 9.41 1.27 4.34
CA ALA A 34 10.54 1.90 5.01
C ALA A 34 10.74 1.39 6.45
N GLN A 35 9.66 0.95 7.11
CA GLN A 35 9.68 0.43 8.47
C GLN A 35 9.76 -1.11 8.53
N GLY A 36 9.56 -1.81 7.42
CA GLY A 36 9.48 -3.27 7.41
C GLY A 36 8.19 -3.80 8.05
N LEU A 37 7.11 -3.02 7.99
CA LEU A 37 5.78 -3.39 8.50
C LEU A 37 5.00 -4.12 7.40
N ASP A 38 5.41 -5.37 7.20
CA ASP A 38 5.03 -6.16 6.04
C ASP A 38 3.58 -6.68 6.06
N ASP A 39 3.06 -7.02 7.24
CA ASP A 39 1.69 -7.53 7.39
C ASP A 39 0.68 -6.40 7.17
N GLU A 40 0.97 -5.20 7.71
CA GLU A 40 0.19 -4.00 7.46
C GLU A 40 0.28 -3.57 5.99
N LEU A 41 1.46 -3.69 5.38
CA LEU A 41 1.66 -3.37 3.96
C LEU A 41 0.75 -4.22 3.08
N GLU A 42 0.66 -5.54 3.31
CA GLU A 42 -0.19 -6.43 2.53
C GLU A 42 -1.67 -6.00 2.60
N ILE A 43 -2.15 -5.63 3.79
CA ILE A 43 -3.53 -5.12 3.99
C ILE A 43 -3.76 -3.86 3.15
N GLN A 44 -2.79 -2.93 3.14
CA GLN A 44 -2.91 -1.68 2.37
C GLN A 44 -2.86 -1.91 0.85
N LEU A 45 -2.02 -2.84 0.39
CA LEU A 45 -1.90 -3.18 -1.02
C LEU A 45 -3.16 -3.87 -1.55
N ASP A 46 -3.72 -4.81 -0.79
CA ASP A 46 -4.98 -5.49 -1.14
C ASP A 46 -6.14 -4.48 -1.22
N ALA A 47 -6.24 -3.59 -0.22
CA ALA A 47 -7.24 -2.51 -0.24
C ALA A 47 -7.06 -1.61 -1.47
N ALA A 48 -5.84 -1.16 -1.77
CA ALA A 48 -5.54 -0.27 -2.90
C ALA A 48 -5.96 -0.87 -4.26
N LEU A 49 -5.69 -2.17 -4.46
CA LEU A 49 -6.04 -2.86 -5.70
C LEU A 49 -7.55 -3.04 -5.83
N ARG A 50 -8.25 -3.40 -4.75
CA ARG A 50 -9.71 -3.60 -4.78
C ARG A 50 -10.50 -2.29 -4.94
N THR A 51 -10.03 -1.19 -4.34
CA THR A 51 -10.69 0.12 -4.49
C THR A 51 -10.29 0.83 -5.77
N GLY A 52 -9.22 0.37 -6.44
CA GLY A 52 -8.68 0.99 -7.64
C GLY A 52 -7.83 2.23 -7.37
N ASP A 53 -7.44 2.48 -6.12
CA ASP A 53 -6.50 3.56 -5.76
C ASP A 53 -5.17 3.40 -6.48
N LEU A 54 -4.76 2.14 -6.70
CA LEU A 54 -3.58 1.78 -7.47
C LEU A 54 -3.91 0.68 -8.45
N THR A 55 -3.39 0.81 -9.66
CA THR A 55 -3.41 -0.26 -10.67
C THR A 55 -2.25 -1.24 -10.46
N PRO A 56 -2.35 -2.48 -10.98
CA PRO A 56 -1.22 -3.41 -11.01
C PRO A 56 0.05 -2.82 -11.67
N GLY A 57 -0.12 -1.99 -12.70
CA GLY A 57 1.00 -1.33 -13.38
C GLY A 57 1.70 -0.30 -12.49
N GLU A 58 0.93 0.52 -11.77
CA GLU A 58 1.49 1.49 -10.81
C GLU A 58 2.18 0.78 -9.64
N LEU A 59 1.62 -0.32 -9.14
CA LEU A 59 2.25 -1.09 -8.06
C LEU A 59 3.62 -1.66 -8.49
N ARG A 60 3.73 -2.18 -9.73
CA ARG A 60 5.02 -2.61 -10.30
C ARG A 60 6.00 -1.44 -10.43
N ALA A 61 5.54 -0.24 -10.75
CA ALA A 61 6.39 0.96 -10.78
C ALA A 61 6.89 1.35 -9.38
N VAL A 62 6.05 1.22 -8.35
CA VAL A 62 6.45 1.43 -6.94
C VAL A 62 7.51 0.42 -6.53
N VAL A 63 7.37 -0.86 -6.90
CA VAL A 63 8.41 -1.89 -6.67
C VAL A 63 9.75 -1.45 -7.24
N ALA A 64 9.79 -1.00 -8.49
CA ALA A 64 11.03 -0.53 -9.12
C ALA A 64 11.65 0.66 -8.37
N LEU A 65 10.83 1.61 -7.91
CA LEU A 65 11.27 2.75 -7.10
C LEU A 65 11.88 2.28 -5.77
N VAL A 66 11.23 1.36 -5.07
CA VAL A 66 11.71 0.81 -3.80
C VAL A 66 13.01 0.03 -3.98
N VAL A 67 13.16 -0.77 -5.03
CA VAL A 67 14.42 -1.45 -5.33
C VAL A 67 15.55 -0.43 -5.47
N HIS A 68 15.29 0.68 -6.17
CA HIS A 68 16.29 1.72 -6.41
C HIS A 68 16.66 2.50 -5.15
N TYR A 69 15.66 2.96 -4.37
CA TYR A 69 15.89 3.88 -3.25
C TYR A 69 16.01 3.21 -1.88
N ALA A 70 15.41 2.03 -1.69
CA ALA A 70 15.40 1.29 -0.42
C ALA A 70 16.15 -0.05 -0.50
N GLY A 71 16.74 -0.36 -1.65
CA GLY A 71 17.60 -1.52 -1.86
C GLY A 71 16.86 -2.82 -2.19
N ALA A 72 17.64 -3.78 -2.70
CA ALA A 72 17.12 -5.03 -3.26
C ALA A 72 16.34 -5.88 -2.25
N SER A 73 16.75 -5.93 -0.97
CA SER A 73 16.07 -6.75 0.04
C SER A 73 14.64 -6.30 0.28
N ARG A 74 14.41 -4.99 0.42
CA ARG A 74 13.07 -4.42 0.61
C ARG A 74 12.24 -4.50 -0.67
N GLY A 75 12.86 -4.18 -1.80
CA GLY A 75 12.21 -4.27 -3.10
C GLY A 75 11.74 -5.68 -3.45
N ALA A 76 12.57 -6.69 -3.25
CA ALA A 76 12.21 -8.09 -3.50
C ALA A 76 11.10 -8.60 -2.57
N ARG A 77 11.00 -8.06 -1.35
CA ARG A 77 9.91 -8.41 -0.42
C ARG A 77 8.59 -7.81 -0.88
N LEU A 78 8.59 -6.52 -1.21
CA LEU A 78 7.42 -5.84 -1.78
C LEU A 78 6.97 -6.48 -3.10
N ASP A 79 7.91 -6.84 -3.99
CA ASP A 79 7.58 -7.46 -5.27
C ASP A 79 6.80 -8.76 -5.09
N ARG A 80 7.24 -9.65 -4.19
CA ARG A 80 6.51 -10.90 -3.90
C ARG A 80 5.07 -10.63 -3.45
N GLN A 81 4.89 -9.74 -2.47
CA GLN A 81 3.55 -9.38 -1.99
C GLN A 81 2.70 -8.76 -3.10
N ALA A 82 3.29 -7.93 -3.96
CA ALA A 82 2.59 -7.32 -5.08
C ALA A 82 2.15 -8.37 -6.13
N GLN A 83 3.01 -9.32 -6.52
CA GLN A 83 2.64 -10.37 -7.48
C GLN A 83 1.50 -11.23 -6.92
N ASP A 84 1.62 -11.70 -5.68
CA ASP A 84 0.63 -12.57 -5.05
C ASP A 84 -0.76 -11.90 -5.02
N LEU A 85 -0.80 -10.60 -4.68
CA LEU A 85 -2.04 -9.85 -4.65
C LEU A 85 -2.60 -9.59 -6.05
N ILE A 86 -1.78 -9.19 -7.02
CA ILE A 86 -2.24 -8.96 -8.40
C ILE A 86 -2.86 -10.25 -8.97
N GLU A 87 -2.25 -11.41 -8.72
CA GLU A 87 -2.77 -12.71 -9.15
C GLU A 87 -4.06 -13.10 -8.44
N ARG A 88 -4.22 -12.74 -7.16
CA ARG A 88 -5.47 -12.95 -6.42
C ARG A 88 -6.60 -12.09 -6.98
N THR A 89 -6.36 -10.80 -7.18
CA THR A 89 -7.37 -9.86 -7.66
C THR A 89 -7.77 -10.14 -9.11
N ALA A 90 -6.88 -10.70 -9.94
CA ALA A 90 -7.22 -11.10 -11.31
C ALA A 90 -8.12 -12.35 -11.40
N ARG A 91 -8.28 -13.11 -10.31
CA ARG A 91 -9.08 -14.35 -10.25
C ARG A 91 -10.47 -14.18 -9.66
N GLY A 92 -10.76 -13.04 -9.02
CA GLY A 92 -12.06 -12.70 -8.45
C GLY A 92 -12.82 -11.74 -9.34
#